data_AF-A0ABD6B9U9-F1
#
_entry.id   AF-A0ABD6B9U9-F1
#
_cell.length_a   1.000
_cell.length_b   1.000
_cell.length_c   1.000
_cell.angle_alpha   90.00
_cell.angle_beta   90.00
_cell.angle_gamma   90.00
#
_symmetry.space_group_name_H-M   'P 1'
#
loop_
_entity.id
_entity.type
_entity.pdbx_description
1 polymer ?
#
loop_
_entity_poly.entity_id
_entity_poly.type
_entity_poly.pdbx_seq_one_letter_code
_entity_poly.pdbx_strand_id
1 'polypeptide(L)'
;LRRSLAELDRQVEGGFDNYEAVLSSVLDRADDGEEQLDTLANAVVSLRRRVTELEAADARRSAVEELQAEANRRNVGAADCGACERQVHVGLLSAPRCPHCDEAFVDVEPGRRFFGSATLVTGDQPALTGESFDPEAAEEVFEDDE
;
A
#
# COMPACT_ATOMS: atom_id res chain seq x y z
N LEU A 1 -34.93 -63.96 4.76
CA LEU A 1 -34.17 -63.34 5.87
C LEU A 1 -32.69 -63.12 5.51
N ARG A 2 -31.81 -64.12 5.48
CA ARG A 2 -30.37 -63.90 5.15
C ARG A 2 -30.10 -63.21 3.81
N ARG A 3 -30.82 -63.59 2.75
CA ARG A 3 -30.69 -62.96 1.42
C ARG A 3 -31.13 -61.50 1.40
N SER A 4 -32.23 -61.18 2.07
CA SER A 4 -32.74 -59.80 2.17
C SER A 4 -31.82 -58.90 3.00
N LEU A 5 -31.22 -59.44 4.07
CA LEU A 5 -30.21 -58.72 4.85
C LEU A 5 -28.96 -58.43 4.00
N ALA A 6 -28.46 -59.41 3.24
CA ALA A 6 -27.30 -59.22 2.35
C ALA A 6 -27.57 -58.29 1.15
N GLU A 7 -28.83 -58.05 0.79
CA GLU A 7 -29.21 -57.09 -0.23
C GLU A 7 -29.33 -55.68 0.35
N LEU A 8 -29.85 -55.55 1.57
CA LEU A 8 -29.86 -54.31 2.32
C LEU A 8 -28.44 -53.82 2.64
N ASP A 9 -27.57 -54.72 3.08
CA ASP A 9 -26.17 -54.46 3.42
C ASP A 9 -25.42 -53.85 2.22
N ARG A 10 -25.54 -54.48 1.05
CA ARG A 10 -24.96 -53.98 -0.21
C ARG A 10 -25.54 -52.63 -0.66
N GLN A 11 -26.83 -52.39 -0.44
CA GLN A 11 -27.46 -51.11 -0.77
C GLN A 11 -26.96 -49.99 0.16
N VAL A 12 -26.75 -50.31 1.44
CA VAL A 12 -26.25 -49.39 2.46
C VAL A 12 -24.77 -49.08 2.21
N GLU A 13 -23.93 -50.10 2.03
CA GLU A 13 -22.50 -49.94 1.70
C GLU A 13 -22.30 -49.12 0.42
N GLY A 14 -22.99 -49.48 -0.68
CA GLY A 14 -22.88 -48.73 -1.93
C GLY A 14 -23.43 -47.30 -1.85
N GLY A 15 -24.37 -47.04 -0.93
CA GLY A 15 -24.83 -45.68 -0.62
C GLY A 15 -23.76 -44.88 0.12
N PHE A 16 -23.11 -45.47 1.13
CA PHE A 16 -22.01 -44.83 1.86
C PHE A 16 -20.80 -44.55 0.98
N ASP A 17 -20.40 -45.50 0.13
CA ASP A 17 -19.32 -45.30 -0.85
C ASP A 17 -19.62 -44.12 -1.78
N ASN A 18 -20.89 -43.96 -2.19
CA ASN A 18 -21.31 -42.84 -3.02
C ASN A 18 -21.23 -41.51 -2.27
N TYR A 19 -21.68 -41.47 -1.01
CA TYR A 19 -21.59 -40.26 -0.19
C TYR A 19 -20.14 -39.88 0.12
N GLU A 20 -19.29 -40.86 0.43
CA GLU A 20 -17.86 -40.64 0.68
C GLU A 20 -17.17 -40.05 -0.57
N ALA A 21 -17.45 -40.59 -1.75
CA ALA A 21 -16.93 -40.05 -3.00
C ALA A 21 -17.37 -38.59 -3.26
N VAL A 22 -18.64 -38.26 -2.96
CA VAL A 22 -19.14 -36.89 -3.09
C VAL A 22 -18.48 -35.97 -2.08
N LEU A 23 -18.38 -36.39 -0.81
CA LEU A 23 -17.77 -35.58 0.26
C LEU A 23 -16.28 -35.35 -0.01
N SER A 24 -15.53 -36.37 -0.41
CA SER A 24 -14.13 -36.23 -0.82
C SER A 24 -14.00 -35.21 -1.95
N SER A 25 -14.84 -35.29 -2.98
CA SER A 25 -14.80 -34.36 -4.10
C SER A 25 -15.18 -32.92 -3.71
N VAL A 26 -15.98 -32.73 -2.67
CA VAL A 26 -16.28 -31.38 -2.13
C VAL A 26 -15.09 -30.86 -1.34
N LEU A 27 -14.46 -31.70 -0.51
CA LEU A 27 -13.26 -31.34 0.24
C LEU A 27 -12.10 -30.98 -0.68
N ASP A 28 -11.82 -31.80 -1.71
CA ASP A 28 -10.77 -31.51 -2.69
C ASP A 28 -10.99 -30.14 -3.37
N ARG A 29 -12.25 -29.78 -3.67
CA ARG A 29 -12.58 -28.47 -4.25
C ARG A 29 -12.48 -27.33 -3.25
N ALA A 30 -12.74 -27.60 -1.98
CA ALA A 30 -12.56 -26.62 -0.92
C ALA A 30 -11.07 -26.30 -0.76
N ASP A 31 -10.24 -27.33 -0.65
CA ASP A 31 -8.78 -27.21 -0.55
C ASP A 31 -8.18 -26.48 -1.77
N ASP A 32 -8.59 -26.87 -2.98
CA ASP A 32 -8.18 -26.19 -4.22
C ASP A 32 -8.61 -24.70 -4.24
N GLY A 33 -9.76 -24.40 -3.64
CA GLY A 33 -10.29 -23.05 -3.51
C GLY A 33 -9.48 -22.20 -2.53
N GLU A 34 -9.13 -22.78 -1.38
CA GLU A 34 -8.28 -22.15 -0.35
C GLU A 34 -6.91 -21.79 -0.92
N GLU A 35 -6.26 -22.72 -1.66
CA GLU A 35 -4.95 -22.46 -2.29
C GLU A 35 -5.03 -21.29 -3.30
N GLN A 36 -6.12 -21.21 -4.07
CA GLN A 36 -6.33 -20.12 -5.02
C GLN A 36 -6.56 -18.77 -4.32
N LEU A 37 -7.31 -18.77 -3.22
CA LEU A 37 -7.55 -17.57 -2.42
C LEU A 37 -6.26 -17.06 -1.78
N ASP A 38 -5.43 -17.96 -1.24
CA ASP A 38 -4.11 -17.62 -0.72
C ASP A 38 -3.22 -17.02 -1.80
N THR A 39 -3.23 -17.61 -3.00
CA THR A 39 -2.48 -17.09 -4.15
C THR A 39 -2.96 -15.68 -4.52
N LEU A 40 -4.27 -15.45 -4.55
CA LEU A 40 -4.86 -14.15 -4.85
C LEU A 40 -4.54 -13.12 -3.77
N ALA A 41 -4.65 -13.48 -2.50
CA ALA A 41 -4.31 -12.62 -1.37
C ALA A 41 -2.86 -12.13 -1.46
N ASN A 42 -1.93 -13.04 -1.75
CA ASN A 42 -0.53 -12.71 -1.97
C ASN A 42 -0.32 -11.77 -3.17
N ALA A 43 -1.03 -12.02 -4.28
CA ALA A 43 -0.98 -11.16 -5.45
C ALA A 43 -1.51 -9.74 -5.17
N VAL A 44 -2.61 -9.62 -4.41
CA VAL A 44 -3.20 -8.34 -4.01
C VAL A 44 -2.26 -7.56 -3.07
N VAL A 45 -1.65 -8.22 -2.08
CA VAL A 45 -0.65 -7.60 -1.20
C VAL A 45 0.56 -7.10 -1.99
N SER A 46 1.03 -7.90 -2.95
CA SER A 46 2.14 -7.53 -3.84
C SER A 46 1.79 -6.31 -4.70
N LEU A 47 0.57 -6.28 -5.28
CA LEU A 47 0.08 -5.14 -6.04
C LEU A 47 -0.03 -3.89 -5.18
N ARG A 48 -0.60 -3.99 -3.98
CA ARG A 48 -0.73 -2.87 -3.03
C ARG A 48 0.63 -2.27 -2.71
N ARG A 49 1.63 -3.09 -2.39
CA ARG A 49 3.01 -2.62 -2.12
C ARG A 49 3.57 -1.83 -3.31
N ARG A 50 3.42 -2.35 -4.52
CA ARG A 50 3.92 -1.69 -5.74
C ARG A 50 3.20 -0.38 -6.04
N VAL A 51 1.89 -0.30 -5.79
CA VAL A 51 1.12 0.95 -5.93
C VAL A 51 1.63 1.99 -4.94
N THR A 52 1.79 1.63 -3.66
CA THR A 52 2.31 2.54 -2.63
C THR A 52 3.72 3.06 -2.96
N GLU A 53 4.60 2.22 -3.51
CA GLU A 53 5.93 2.64 -3.94
C GLU A 53 5.86 3.65 -5.10
N LEU A 54 4.98 3.42 -6.08
CA LEU A 54 4.77 4.32 -7.21
C LEU A 54 4.16 5.65 -6.78
N GLU A 55 3.16 5.63 -5.90
CA GLU A 55 2.54 6.83 -5.33
C GLU A 55 3.57 7.65 -4.53
N ALA A 56 4.42 7.00 -3.73
CA ALA A 56 5.47 7.69 -3.01
C ALA A 56 6.52 8.30 -3.96
N ALA A 57 6.84 7.66 -5.08
CA ALA A 57 7.75 8.20 -6.08
C ALA A 57 7.12 9.39 -6.84
N ASP A 58 5.83 9.29 -7.17
CA ASP A 58 5.06 10.37 -7.79
C ASP A 58 4.96 11.58 -6.87
N ALA A 59 4.57 11.39 -5.60
CA ALA A 59 4.46 12.45 -4.61
C ALA A 59 5.78 13.21 -4.43
N ARG A 60 6.92 12.51 -4.39
CA ARG A 60 8.25 13.16 -4.32
C ARG A 60 8.56 14.00 -5.55
N ARG A 61 8.22 13.51 -6.75
CA ARG A 61 8.41 14.24 -8.01
C ARG A 61 7.51 15.48 -8.03
N SER A 62 6.22 15.32 -7.75
CA SER A 62 5.24 16.40 -7.70
C SER A 62 5.65 17.49 -6.72
N ALA A 63 6.15 17.14 -5.53
CA ALA A 63 6.67 18.10 -4.56
C ALA A 63 7.86 18.92 -5.09
N VAL A 64 8.77 18.32 -5.86
CA VAL A 64 9.88 19.05 -6.50
C VAL A 64 9.36 19.99 -7.58
N GLU A 65 8.46 19.50 -8.44
CA GLU A 65 7.87 20.29 -9.52
C GLU A 65 7.10 21.50 -8.97
N GLU A 66 6.37 21.32 -7.87
CA GLU A 66 5.66 22.40 -7.18
C GLU A 66 6.63 23.45 -6.61
N LEU A 67 7.69 23.03 -5.92
CA LEU A 67 8.74 23.93 -5.40
C LEU A 67 9.42 24.71 -6.53
N GLN A 68 9.76 24.04 -7.63
CA GLN A 68 10.38 24.67 -8.80
C GLN A 68 9.43 25.65 -9.48
N ALA A 69 8.14 25.30 -9.61
CA ALA A 69 7.12 26.17 -10.18
C ALA A 69 6.89 27.41 -9.30
N GLU A 70 6.83 27.26 -7.97
CA GLU A 70 6.69 28.39 -7.05
C GLU A 70 7.92 29.30 -7.07
N ALA A 71 9.12 28.72 -7.07
CA ALA A 71 10.35 29.48 -7.20
C ALA A 71 10.39 30.28 -8.51
N ASN A 72 9.99 29.68 -9.63
CA ASN A 72 9.90 30.37 -10.91
C ASN A 72 8.86 31.50 -10.88
N ARG A 73 7.67 31.26 -10.32
CA ARG A 73 6.64 32.31 -10.10
C ARG A 73 7.18 33.48 -9.28
N ARG A 74 8.02 33.20 -8.28
CA ARG A 74 8.66 34.20 -7.41
C ARG A 74 9.98 34.77 -7.97
N ASN A 75 10.41 34.37 -9.17
CA ASN A 75 11.71 34.72 -9.78
C ASN A 75 12.93 34.35 -8.90
N VAL A 76 12.85 33.22 -8.20
CA VAL A 76 13.90 32.69 -7.32
C VAL A 76 14.67 31.58 -8.05
N GLY A 77 15.92 31.85 -8.43
CA GLY A 77 16.82 30.84 -9.02
C GLY A 77 17.65 30.05 -8.00
N ALA A 78 17.94 30.67 -6.85
CA ALA A 78 18.67 30.07 -5.74
C ALA A 78 18.12 30.60 -4.41
N ALA A 79 18.14 29.75 -3.40
CA ALA A 79 17.65 30.04 -2.05
C ALA A 79 18.49 29.30 -1.00
N ASP A 80 18.59 29.88 0.19
CA ASP A 80 19.32 29.28 1.30
C ASP A 80 18.40 28.30 2.06
N CYS A 81 18.94 27.14 2.44
CA CYS A 81 18.21 26.18 3.25
C CYS A 81 17.88 26.76 4.62
N GLY A 82 16.61 26.71 5.05
CA GLY A 82 16.18 27.20 6.36
C GLY A 82 16.81 26.48 7.57
N ALA A 83 17.36 25.27 7.39
CA ALA A 83 17.97 24.49 8.46
C ALA A 83 19.51 24.59 8.53
N CYS A 84 20.20 24.63 7.39
CA CYS A 84 21.67 24.63 7.35
C CYS A 84 22.28 25.85 6.66
N GLU A 85 21.46 26.79 6.22
CA GLU A 85 21.86 28.09 5.64
C GLU A 85 22.73 28.00 4.38
N ARG A 86 22.89 26.79 3.80
CA ARG A 86 23.62 26.59 2.55
C ARG A 86 22.72 26.90 1.36
N GLN A 87 23.31 27.58 0.36
CA GLN A 87 22.65 27.89 -0.90
C GLN A 87 22.32 26.63 -1.70
N VAL A 88 21.14 26.61 -2.29
CA VAL A 88 20.61 25.55 -3.14
C VAL A 88 20.03 26.18 -4.41
N HIS A 89 20.37 25.61 -5.57
CA HIS A 89 19.77 25.99 -6.85
C HIS A 89 18.45 25.25 -7.04
N VAL A 90 17.32 25.95 -6.86
CA VAL A 90 15.99 25.33 -6.80
C VAL A 90 15.65 24.58 -8.09
N GLY A 91 16.00 25.15 -9.24
CA GLY A 91 15.78 24.52 -10.55
C GLY A 91 16.62 23.25 -10.83
N LEU A 92 17.57 22.90 -9.95
CA LEU A 92 18.40 21.70 -10.07
C LEU A 92 18.03 20.62 -9.03
N LEU A 93 16.98 20.83 -8.24
CA LEU A 93 16.53 19.85 -7.28
C LEU A 93 16.02 18.58 -7.98
N SER A 94 16.49 17.43 -7.52
CA SER A 94 16.01 16.10 -7.91
C SER A 94 15.11 15.46 -6.87
N ALA A 95 15.07 16.02 -5.66
CA ALA A 95 14.26 15.57 -4.53
C ALA A 95 13.83 16.81 -3.71
N PRO A 96 12.71 16.76 -2.96
CA PRO A 96 12.20 17.89 -2.19
C PRO A 96 12.96 18.04 -0.86
N ARG A 97 14.29 17.91 -0.88
CA ARG A 97 15.16 17.90 0.31
C ARG A 97 16.46 18.61 0.02
N CYS A 98 17.09 19.14 1.07
CA CYS A 98 18.37 19.82 0.95
C CYS A 98 19.47 18.84 0.56
N PRO A 99 20.24 19.08 -0.52
CA PRO A 99 21.35 18.21 -0.91
C PRO A 99 22.52 18.19 0.09
N HIS A 100 22.50 19.09 1.08
CA HIS A 100 23.59 19.24 2.03
C HIS A 100 23.27 18.73 3.44
N CYS A 101 22.03 18.81 3.91
CA CYS A 101 21.61 18.32 5.24
C CYS A 101 20.42 17.35 5.22
N ASP A 102 19.87 17.03 4.05
CA ASP A 102 18.74 16.12 3.86
C ASP A 102 17.40 16.60 4.49
N GLU A 103 17.35 17.84 4.95
CA GLU A 103 16.11 18.43 5.49
C GLU A 103 15.06 18.61 4.39
N ALA A 104 13.80 18.26 4.66
CA ALA A 104 12.71 18.36 3.68
C ALA A 104 12.28 19.81 3.46
N PHE A 105 11.91 20.15 2.22
CA PHE A 105 11.42 21.47 1.84
C PHE A 105 9.90 21.48 1.71
N VAL A 106 9.27 22.53 2.24
CA VAL A 106 7.81 22.70 2.19
C VAL A 106 7.36 23.96 1.44
N ASP A 107 8.21 24.99 1.33
CA ASP A 107 7.94 26.21 0.56
C ASP A 107 9.24 26.96 0.18
N VAL A 108 9.12 27.95 -0.70
CA VAL A 108 10.20 28.84 -1.14
C VAL A 108 9.86 30.30 -0.84
N GLU A 109 10.31 30.85 0.29
CA GLU A 109 10.05 32.25 0.63
C GLU A 109 10.98 33.21 -0.12
N PRO A 110 10.46 34.27 -0.78
CA PRO A 110 11.29 35.28 -1.40
C PRO A 110 11.91 36.18 -0.33
N GLY A 111 13.14 36.61 -0.56
CA GLY A 111 13.81 37.55 0.34
C GLY A 111 13.01 38.84 0.55
N ARG A 112 13.08 39.40 1.77
CA ARG A 112 12.38 40.66 2.07
C ARG A 112 13.04 41.81 1.31
N ARG A 113 12.35 42.31 0.28
CA ARG A 113 12.75 43.48 -0.53
C ARG A 113 14.22 43.37 -0.99
N PHE A 114 15.01 44.45 -0.91
CA PHE A 114 16.26 44.62 -1.67
C PHE A 114 17.51 43.97 -1.06
N PHE A 115 17.40 43.21 0.05
CA PHE A 115 18.58 42.77 0.83
C PHE A 115 18.54 41.34 1.38
N GLY A 116 17.47 40.57 1.18
CA GLY A 116 17.38 39.19 1.66
C GLY A 116 17.63 38.18 0.54
N SER A 117 18.42 37.14 0.79
CA SER A 117 18.36 35.92 -0.02
C SER A 117 16.99 35.27 0.14
N ALA A 118 16.53 34.57 -0.89
CA ALA A 118 15.36 33.70 -0.76
C ALA A 118 15.70 32.52 0.16
N THR A 119 14.69 31.97 0.82
CA THR A 119 14.86 30.88 1.79
C THR A 119 13.98 29.69 1.39
N LEU A 120 14.56 28.50 1.38
CA LEU A 120 13.80 27.25 1.31
C LEU A 120 13.33 26.90 2.72
N VAL A 121 12.03 26.99 2.94
CA VAL A 121 11.40 26.66 4.22
C VAL A 121 11.48 25.16 4.42
N THR A 122 12.04 24.78 5.56
CA THR A 122 12.20 23.39 5.95
C THR A 122 11.14 22.97 6.95
N GLY A 123 10.69 21.72 6.85
CA GLY A 123 9.77 21.13 7.81
C GLY A 123 9.28 19.77 7.34
N ASP A 124 8.57 19.07 8.22
CA ASP A 124 7.92 17.82 7.86
C ASP A 124 6.78 18.13 6.88
N GLN A 125 6.87 17.57 5.68
CA GLN A 125 5.74 17.54 4.77
C GLN A 125 4.62 16.76 5.49
N PRO A 126 3.44 17.36 5.74
CA PRO A 126 2.39 16.66 6.46
C PRO A 126 2.13 15.35 5.74
N ALA A 127 2.33 14.24 6.45
CA ALA A 127 2.03 12.93 5.89
C ALA A 127 0.60 12.99 5.39
N LEU A 128 0.38 12.68 4.11
CA LEU A 128 -0.96 12.55 3.57
C LEU A 128 -1.67 11.55 4.48
N THR A 129 -2.57 12.04 5.33
CA THR A 129 -3.44 11.22 6.17
C THR A 129 -4.49 10.62 5.24
N GLY A 130 -4.05 9.78 4.31
CA GLY A 130 -4.95 8.79 3.75
C GLY A 130 -5.35 7.92 4.91
N GLU A 131 -6.65 7.86 5.20
CA GLU A 131 -7.21 6.92 6.15
C GLU A 131 -6.71 5.53 5.74
N SER A 132 -5.69 5.05 6.43
CA SER A 132 -5.23 3.69 6.26
C SER A 132 -6.37 2.83 6.79
N PHE A 133 -7.09 2.18 5.87
CA PHE A 133 -7.91 1.04 6.22
C PHE A 133 -6.96 0.02 6.86
N ASP A 134 -6.99 -0.02 8.18
CA ASP A 134 -6.49 -1.13 8.97
C ASP A 134 -7.59 -2.19 8.86
N PRO A 135 -7.41 -3.24 8.04
CA PRO A 135 -8.41 -4.28 7.97
C PRO A 135 -8.49 -4.88 9.37
N GLU A 136 -9.61 -4.64 10.06
CA GLU A 136 -9.95 -5.35 11.28
C GLU A 136 -9.71 -6.84 11.00
N ALA A 137 -8.83 -7.46 11.80
CA ALA A 137 -8.60 -8.89 11.70
C ALA A 137 -9.97 -9.55 11.68
N ALA A 138 -10.22 -10.39 10.68
CA ALA A 138 -11.45 -11.16 10.61
C ALA A 138 -11.48 -12.05 11.86
N GLU A 139 -12.07 -11.54 12.95
CA GLU A 139 -12.42 -12.34 14.10
C GLU A 139 -13.31 -13.46 13.57
N GLU A 140 -12.87 -14.68 13.84
CA GLU A 140 -13.40 -15.93 13.33
C GLU A 140 -14.93 -15.95 13.52
N VAL A 141 -15.66 -15.81 12.41
CA VAL A 141 -17.14 -15.80 12.36
C VAL A 141 -17.73 -17.21 12.59
N PHE A 142 -16.97 -18.12 13.20
CA PHE A 142 -17.33 -19.50 13.42
C PHE A 142 -17.12 -19.90 14.88
N GLU A 143 -17.82 -19.23 15.81
CA GLU A 143 -18.10 -19.81 17.13
C GLU A 143 -19.57 -20.23 17.20
N ASP A 144 -19.76 -21.54 17.04
CA ASP A 144 -20.77 -22.44 17.61
C ASP A 144 -22.27 -22.26 17.25
N ASP A 145 -22.71 -23.13 16.34
CA ASP A 145 -24.11 -23.61 16.25
C ASP A 145 -24.44 -24.48 17.50
N GLU A 146 -25.43 -24.05 18.31
CA GLU A 146 -26.12 -24.86 19.35
C GLU A 146 -27.21 -25.77 18.75
#